data_AF-A0A086YRB5-F1
#
_entry.id   AF-A0A086YRB5-F1
#
_cell.length_a   1.000
_cell.length_b   1.000
_cell.length_c   1.000
_cell.angle_alpha   90.00
_cell.angle_beta   90.00
_cell.angle_gamma   90.00
#
_symmetry.space_group_name_H-M   'P 1'
#
loop_
_entity.id
_entity.type
_entity.pdbx_description
1 polymer ?
#
loop_
_entity_poly.entity_id
_entity_poly.type
_entity_poly.pdbx_seq_one_letter_code
_entity_poly.pdbx_strand_id
1 'polypeptide(L)'
;MMNHSFKKVSGLKFILFLGLLHFSFIFLTFIFLRYIIVSLAFLFVYGMLLFYWGFWLTKKKKRPVVFALYCGVFSQLPAIFLSLIILTGASNLSTILETYDFLLQVWHTPLAPLFPFLPSLKWQETPVYYWVTIVFSFIYPLILVLGAVSGLFSKDKRC
;
A
#
# COMPACT_ATOMS: atom_id res chain seq x y z
N MET A 1 -25.00 13.99 23.04
CA MET A 1 -23.53 14.13 22.99
C MET A 1 -22.92 12.73 23.06
N MET A 2 -22.91 12.00 21.94
CA MET A 2 -22.52 10.58 21.89
C MET A 2 -21.37 10.36 20.90
N ASN A 3 -20.36 9.62 21.37
CA ASN A 3 -19.52 8.71 20.59
C ASN A 3 -18.44 9.26 19.65
N HIS A 4 -17.50 10.04 20.19
CA HIS A 4 -16.17 10.15 19.59
C HIS A 4 -15.34 8.86 19.74
N SER A 5 -15.53 8.11 20.85
CA SER A 5 -14.80 6.86 21.15
C SER A 5 -15.19 5.70 20.22
N PHE A 6 -16.49 5.45 19.99
CA PHE A 6 -16.94 4.35 19.12
C PHE A 6 -16.57 4.53 17.63
N LYS A 7 -16.48 5.77 17.12
CA LYS A 7 -16.00 6.02 15.75
C LYS A 7 -14.50 5.70 15.60
N LYS A 8 -13.70 5.91 16.65
CA LYS A 8 -12.26 5.64 16.68
C LYS A 8 -11.95 4.13 16.63
N VAL A 9 -12.72 3.33 17.38
CA VAL A 9 -12.61 1.86 17.39
C VAL A 9 -12.90 1.25 16.01
N SER A 10 -13.81 1.84 15.23
CA SER A 10 -14.07 1.42 13.85
C SER A 10 -12.92 1.73 12.90
N GLY A 11 -12.14 2.80 13.13
CA GLY A 11 -11.02 3.19 12.28
C GLY A 11 -9.81 2.29 12.48
N LEU A 12 -9.44 2.05 13.74
CA LEU A 12 -8.32 1.15 14.07
C LEU A 12 -8.55 -0.27 13.53
N LYS A 13 -9.76 -0.82 13.71
CA LYS A 13 -10.12 -2.14 13.16
C LYS A 13 -9.92 -2.21 11.64
N PHE A 14 -10.26 -1.13 10.93
CA PHE A 14 -10.12 -1.08 9.48
C PHE A 14 -8.66 -0.94 9.04
N ILE A 15 -7.85 -0.14 9.75
CA ILE A 15 -6.41 -0.06 9.53
C ILE A 15 -5.74 -1.42 9.72
N LEU A 16 -6.05 -2.11 10.82
CA LEU A 16 -5.53 -3.45 11.11
C LEU A 16 -5.97 -4.46 10.06
N PHE A 17 -7.22 -4.38 9.60
CA PHE A 17 -7.72 -5.21 8.50
C PHE A 17 -6.93 -4.98 7.20
N LEU A 18 -6.68 -3.72 6.81
CA LEU A 18 -5.88 -3.42 5.62
C LEU A 18 -4.43 -3.88 5.77
N GLY A 19 -3.83 -3.74 6.95
CA GLY A 19 -2.51 -4.27 7.25
C GLY A 19 -2.48 -5.79 7.12
N LEU A 20 -3.44 -6.50 7.72
CA LEU A 20 -3.55 -7.96 7.61
C LEU A 20 -3.79 -8.40 6.17
N LEU A 21 -4.61 -7.67 5.42
CA LEU A 21 -4.83 -7.90 3.99
C LEU A 21 -3.49 -7.81 3.24
N HIS A 22 -2.71 -6.76 3.47
CA HIS A 22 -1.40 -6.59 2.86
C HIS A 22 -0.44 -7.74 3.20
N PHE A 23 -0.33 -8.10 4.48
CA PHE A 23 0.45 -9.26 4.92
C PHE A 23 0.01 -10.55 4.24
N SER A 24 -1.30 -10.76 4.08
CA SER A 24 -1.83 -11.94 3.38
C SER A 24 -1.35 -12.00 1.93
N PHE A 25 -1.28 -10.86 1.24
CA PHE A 25 -0.73 -10.78 -0.11
C PHE A 25 0.79 -10.93 -0.17
N ILE A 26 1.54 -10.51 0.86
CA ILE A 26 2.96 -10.86 1.00
C ILE A 26 3.12 -12.38 1.03
N PHE A 27 2.40 -13.07 1.92
CA PHE A 27 2.46 -14.54 2.04
C PHE A 27 2.03 -15.26 0.76
N LEU A 28 0.91 -14.85 0.16
CA LEU A 28 0.45 -15.43 -1.12
C LEU A 28 1.47 -15.24 -2.23
N THR A 29 2.07 -14.05 -2.32
CA THR A 29 3.10 -13.77 -3.33
C THR A 29 4.31 -14.67 -3.13
N PHE A 30 4.79 -14.86 -1.90
CA PHE A 30 5.88 -15.80 -1.61
C PHE A 30 5.57 -17.25 -2.04
N ILE A 31 4.37 -17.75 -1.72
CA ILE A 31 3.96 -19.13 -2.05
C ILE A 31 3.91 -19.33 -3.57
N PHE A 32 3.42 -18.34 -4.31
CA PHE A 32 3.14 -18.45 -5.74
C PHE A 32 4.15 -17.72 -6.63
N LEU A 33 5.27 -17.21 -6.08
CA LEU A 33 6.25 -16.41 -6.84
C LEU A 33 6.81 -17.16 -8.05
N ARG A 34 6.98 -18.49 -7.92
CA ARG A 34 7.41 -19.37 -9.01
C ARG A 34 6.46 -19.33 -10.22
N TYR A 35 5.18 -19.06 -9.98
CA TYR A 35 4.14 -18.97 -11.00
C TYR A 35 3.88 -17.49 -11.33
N ILE A 36 4.76 -16.89 -12.13
CA ILE A 36 4.76 -15.45 -12.43
C ILE A 36 3.35 -14.92 -12.79
N ILE A 37 2.62 -15.61 -13.66
CA ILE A 37 1.27 -15.20 -14.08
C ILE A 37 0.27 -15.18 -12.92
N VAL A 38 0.30 -16.20 -12.06
CA VAL A 38 -0.58 -16.31 -10.88
C VAL A 38 -0.23 -15.21 -9.88
N SER A 39 1.06 -14.99 -9.64
CA SER A 39 1.52 -13.97 -8.72
C SER A 39 1.21 -12.55 -9.21
N LEU A 40 1.30 -12.31 -10.52
CA LEU A 40 0.90 -11.06 -11.15
C LEU A 40 -0.61 -10.82 -10.99
N ALA A 41 -1.43 -11.87 -11.14
CA ALA A 41 -2.86 -11.79 -10.89
C ALA A 41 -3.16 -11.39 -9.43
N PHE A 42 -2.43 -11.91 -8.45
CA PHE A 42 -2.60 -11.50 -7.05
C PHE A 42 -2.29 -10.03 -6.82
N LEU A 43 -1.25 -9.48 -7.46
CA LEU A 43 -0.96 -8.05 -7.38
C LEU A 43 -2.15 -7.21 -7.89
N PHE A 44 -2.73 -7.58 -9.04
CA PHE A 44 -3.90 -6.89 -9.57
C PHE A 44 -5.12 -7.03 -8.66
N VAL A 45 -5.39 -8.23 -8.14
CA VAL A 45 -6.47 -8.46 -7.17
C VAL A 45 -6.26 -7.62 -5.91
N TYR A 46 -5.04 -7.51 -5.41
CA TYR A 46 -4.72 -6.67 -4.26
C TYR A 46 -5.05 -5.20 -4.51
N GLY A 47 -4.60 -4.66 -5.64
CA GLY A 47 -4.94 -3.28 -6.06
C GLY A 47 -6.44 -3.06 -6.18
N MET A 48 -7.16 -4.01 -6.78
CA MET A 48 -8.63 -3.95 -6.91
C MET A 48 -9.33 -4.00 -5.55
N LEU A 49 -8.85 -4.81 -4.60
CA LEU A 49 -9.40 -4.84 -3.25
C LEU A 49 -9.19 -3.52 -2.53
N LEU A 50 -8.00 -2.92 -2.62
CA LEU A 50 -7.75 -1.59 -2.06
C LEU A 50 -8.72 -0.55 -2.65
N PHE A 51 -8.84 -0.50 -3.97
CA PHE A 51 -9.76 0.41 -4.65
C PHE A 51 -11.22 0.17 -4.19
N TYR A 52 -11.67 -1.08 -4.19
CA TYR A 52 -13.02 -1.47 -3.79
C TYR A 52 -13.33 -1.07 -2.35
N TRP A 53 -12.40 -1.29 -1.42
CA TRP A 53 -12.58 -0.92 -0.02
C TRP A 53 -12.72 0.59 0.17
N GLY A 54 -11.92 1.38 -0.56
CA GLY A 54 -12.05 2.83 -0.58
C GLY A 54 -13.41 3.27 -1.09
N PHE A 55 -13.83 2.71 -2.23
CA PHE A 55 -15.14 2.94 -2.82
C PHE A 55 -16.29 2.62 -1.87
N TRP A 56 -16.22 1.47 -1.21
CA TRP A 56 -17.23 1.01 -0.26
C TRP A 56 -17.33 1.91 0.98
N LEU A 57 -16.20 2.37 1.52
CA LEU A 57 -16.17 3.29 2.66
C LEU A 57 -16.96 4.57 2.37
N THR A 58 -16.74 5.16 1.20
CA THR A 58 -17.41 6.41 0.83
C THR A 58 -18.84 6.14 0.41
N LYS A 59 -19.09 5.19 -0.49
CA LYS A 59 -20.42 4.92 -1.06
C LYS A 59 -21.40 4.35 -0.05
N LYS A 60 -21.01 3.33 0.71
CA LYS A 60 -21.91 2.59 1.61
C LYS A 60 -21.81 3.08 3.06
N LYS A 61 -20.59 3.29 3.57
CA LYS A 61 -20.39 3.71 4.97
C LYS A 61 -20.43 5.24 5.17
N LYS A 62 -20.59 6.02 4.09
CA LYS A 62 -20.66 7.49 4.10
C LYS A 62 -19.48 8.13 4.85
N ARG A 63 -18.30 7.51 4.81
CA ARG A 63 -17.08 8.07 5.39
C ARG A 63 -16.50 9.13 4.44
N PRO A 64 -15.86 10.19 4.96
CA PRO A 64 -15.19 11.17 4.11
C PRO A 64 -13.96 10.55 3.43
N VAL A 65 -13.56 11.08 2.27
CA VAL A 65 -12.37 10.61 1.52
C VAL A 65 -11.10 10.66 2.38
N VAL A 66 -10.97 11.70 3.21
CA VAL A 66 -9.84 11.86 4.15
C VAL A 66 -9.73 10.66 5.11
N PHE A 67 -10.84 10.02 5.48
CA PHE A 67 -10.80 8.80 6.30
C PHE A 67 -10.14 7.65 5.55
N ALA A 68 -10.39 7.49 4.25
CA ALA A 68 -9.73 6.47 3.43
C ALA A 68 -8.23 6.77 3.29
N LEU A 69 -7.83 8.04 3.12
CA LEU A 69 -6.42 8.44 3.12
C LEU A 69 -5.72 8.04 4.43
N TYR A 70 -6.30 8.37 5.59
CA TYR A 70 -5.76 7.96 6.88
C TYR A 70 -5.62 6.43 6.94
N CYS A 71 -6.67 5.69 6.59
CA CYS A 71 -6.59 4.23 6.64
C CYS A 71 -5.50 3.66 5.72
N GLY A 72 -5.35 4.21 4.51
CA GLY A 72 -4.31 3.81 3.56
C GLY A 72 -2.92 4.07 4.11
N VAL A 73 -2.64 5.31 4.52
CA VAL A 73 -1.35 5.73 5.08
C VAL A 73 -0.99 4.92 6.32
N PHE A 74 -1.91 4.80 7.28
CA PHE A 74 -1.64 4.05 8.52
C PHE A 74 -1.45 2.55 8.28
N SER A 75 -2.12 1.97 7.27
CA SER A 75 -1.92 0.55 6.91
C SER A 75 -0.58 0.27 6.21
N GLN A 76 0.05 1.30 5.63
CA GLN A 76 1.30 1.23 4.88
C GLN A 76 2.45 1.96 5.59
N LEU A 77 2.26 2.28 6.89
CA LEU A 77 3.23 3.03 7.68
C LEU A 77 4.65 2.44 7.63
N PRO A 78 4.84 1.11 7.76
CA PRO A 78 6.19 0.54 7.70
C PRO A 78 6.90 0.88 6.38
N ALA A 79 6.25 0.69 5.23
CA ALA A 79 6.81 1.04 3.94
C ALA A 79 7.10 2.54 3.81
N ILE A 80 6.16 3.40 4.21
CA ILE A 80 6.33 4.86 4.11
C ILE A 80 7.50 5.32 4.98
N PHE A 81 7.57 4.85 6.22
CA PHE A 81 8.61 5.22 7.17
C PHE A 81 9.99 4.76 6.69
N LEU A 82 10.12 3.52 6.24
CA LEU A 82 11.36 2.98 5.68
C LEU A 82 11.79 3.78 4.44
N SER A 83 10.85 4.07 3.53
CA SER A 83 11.12 4.86 2.32
C SER A 83 11.62 6.26 2.66
N LEU A 84 11.06 6.91 3.69
CA LEU A 84 11.50 8.24 4.11
C LEU A 84 12.90 8.21 4.74
N ILE A 85 13.22 7.22 5.57
CA ILE A 85 14.57 7.06 6.16
C ILE A 85 15.63 6.90 5.06
N ILE A 86 15.31 6.06 4.07
CA ILE A 86 16.14 5.84 2.90
C ILE A 86 16.35 7.17 2.15
N LEU A 87 15.26 7.88 1.83
CA LEU A 87 15.30 9.10 1.04
C LEU A 87 16.02 10.27 1.73
N THR A 88 15.91 10.38 3.06
CA THR A 88 16.60 11.44 3.81
C THR A 88 18.09 11.17 3.94
N GLY A 89 18.57 9.99 3.53
CA GLY A 89 19.95 9.59 3.71
C GLY A 89 20.33 9.79 5.17
N ALA A 90 19.64 9.12 6.11
CA ALA A 90 20.14 9.01 7.48
C ALA A 90 21.46 8.18 7.43
N SER A 91 22.54 8.84 7.01
CA SER A 91 23.57 8.31 6.09
C SER A 91 24.95 8.16 6.73
N ASN A 92 25.04 7.59 7.93
CA ASN A 92 26.36 7.29 8.51
C ASN A 92 26.59 5.82 8.88
N LEU A 93 25.62 4.91 8.67
CA LEU A 93 25.83 3.47 8.90
C LEU A 93 25.35 2.65 7.69
N SER A 94 26.29 2.15 6.88
CA SER A 94 26.01 1.31 5.71
C SER A 94 25.17 0.08 6.04
N THR A 95 25.44 -0.58 7.17
CA THR A 95 24.71 -1.78 7.63
C THR A 95 23.25 -1.50 8.01
N ILE A 96 22.95 -0.28 8.50
CA ILE A 96 21.58 0.11 8.85
C ILE A 96 20.76 0.32 7.57
N LEU A 97 21.38 0.90 6.53
CA LEU A 97 20.73 1.09 5.23
C LEU A 97 20.38 -0.25 4.56
N GLU A 98 21.29 -1.22 4.55
CA GLU A 98 21.02 -2.56 4.00
C GLU A 98 19.83 -3.25 4.70
N THR A 99 19.70 -3.05 6.01
CA THR A 99 18.58 -3.60 6.79
C THR A 99 17.26 -2.95 6.39
N TYR A 100 17.23 -1.62 6.26
CA TYR A 100 16.01 -0.91 5.85
C TYR A 100 15.60 -1.24 4.42
N ASP A 101 16.57 -1.40 3.52
CA ASP A 101 16.36 -1.83 2.16
C ASP A 101 15.71 -3.21 2.11
N PHE A 102 16.25 -4.16 2.88
CA PHE A 102 15.69 -5.49 3.00
C PHE A 102 14.25 -5.45 3.54
N LEU A 103 14.00 -4.70 4.63
CA LEU A 103 12.66 -4.60 5.21
C LEU A 103 11.66 -3.96 4.24
N LEU A 104 12.09 -2.95 3.49
CA LEU A 104 11.25 -2.30 2.48
C LEU A 104 10.91 -3.27 1.34
N GLN A 105 11.89 -4.07 0.89
CA GLN A 105 11.68 -5.09 -0.14
C GLN A 105 10.74 -6.19 0.34
N VAL A 106 10.88 -6.66 1.59
CA VAL A 106 9.96 -7.64 2.18
C VAL A 106 8.54 -7.09 2.23
N TRP A 107 8.37 -5.83 2.65
CA TRP A 107 7.06 -5.18 2.67
C TRP A 107 6.45 -5.12 1.26
N HIS A 108 7.26 -4.80 0.25
CA HIS A 108 6.83 -4.70 -1.15
C HIS A 108 6.92 -6.01 -1.94
N THR A 109 6.98 -7.16 -1.26
CA THR A 109 6.94 -8.48 -1.92
C THR A 109 5.80 -8.63 -2.94
N PRO A 110 4.58 -8.09 -2.73
CA PRO A 110 3.52 -8.15 -3.74
C PRO A 110 3.88 -7.55 -5.10
N LEU A 111 4.89 -6.68 -5.17
CA LEU A 111 5.40 -6.11 -6.43
C LEU A 111 6.43 -6.99 -7.13
N ALA A 112 6.99 -7.99 -6.45
CA ALA A 112 8.03 -8.86 -7.00
C ALA A 112 7.68 -9.45 -8.39
N PRO A 113 6.41 -9.80 -8.71
CA PRO A 113 6.04 -10.28 -10.05
C PRO A 113 6.24 -9.26 -11.16
N LEU A 114 6.34 -7.97 -10.85
CA LEU A 114 6.63 -6.90 -11.83
C LEU A 114 8.12 -6.77 -12.14
N PHE A 115 9.00 -7.17 -11.22
CA PHE A 115 10.44 -6.92 -11.35
C PHE A 115 11.08 -7.57 -12.59
N PRO A 116 10.68 -8.77 -13.05
CA PRO A 116 11.19 -9.33 -14.31
C PRO A 116 10.88 -8.50 -15.56
N PHE A 117 9.87 -7.61 -15.48
CA PHE A 117 9.47 -6.73 -16.58
C PHE A 117 10.13 -5.34 -16.50
N LEU A 118 10.83 -5.04 -15.40
CA LEU A 118 11.57 -3.80 -15.27
C LEU A 118 12.90 -3.91 -16.00
N PRO A 119 13.37 -2.83 -16.66
CA PRO A 119 14.67 -2.83 -17.28
C PRO A 119 15.75 -2.99 -16.19
N SER A 120 16.83 -3.70 -16.52
CA SER A 120 18.01 -3.89 -15.67
C SER A 120 18.89 -2.63 -15.57
N LEU A 121 18.25 -1.46 -15.49
CA LEU A 121 18.90 -0.16 -15.39
C LEU A 121 19.22 0.18 -13.94
N LYS A 122 20.27 0.98 -13.78
CA LYS A 122 20.60 1.65 -12.52
C LYS A 122 20.35 3.14 -12.69
N TRP A 123 19.82 3.77 -11.64
CA TRP A 123 19.69 5.21 -11.53
C TRP A 123 20.45 5.64 -10.27
N GLN A 124 21.47 6.50 -10.43
CA GLN A 124 22.36 6.91 -9.35
C GLN A 124 22.96 5.70 -8.60
N GLU A 125 23.50 4.74 -9.34
CA GLU A 125 24.07 3.47 -8.84
C GLU A 125 23.09 2.49 -8.18
N THR A 126 21.86 2.92 -7.89
CA THR A 126 20.79 2.10 -7.32
C THR A 126 19.92 1.45 -8.41
N PRO A 127 19.58 0.15 -8.31
CA PRO A 127 18.70 -0.51 -9.29
C PRO A 127 17.31 0.12 -9.39
N VAL A 128 16.72 0.16 -10.59
CA VAL A 128 15.39 0.78 -10.82
C VAL A 128 14.27 0.13 -9.99
N TYR A 129 14.31 -1.18 -9.77
CA TYR A 129 13.28 -1.87 -8.96
C TYR A 129 13.18 -1.29 -7.53
N TYR A 130 14.26 -0.74 -7.01
CA TYR A 130 14.30 -0.13 -5.68
C TYR A 130 13.57 1.21 -5.64
N TRP A 131 13.76 2.05 -6.67
CA TRP A 131 12.98 3.28 -6.81
C TRP A 131 11.49 2.98 -6.97
N VAL A 132 11.17 1.87 -7.66
CA VAL A 132 9.78 1.39 -7.78
C VAL A 132 9.21 1.04 -6.40
N THR A 133 9.91 0.31 -5.53
CA THR A 133 9.39 0.00 -4.20
C THR A 133 9.14 1.25 -3.36
N ILE A 134 10.06 2.23 -3.38
CA ILE A 134 9.87 3.53 -2.70
C ILE A 134 8.61 4.22 -3.20
N VAL A 135 8.42 4.32 -4.52
CA VAL A 135 7.25 4.98 -5.10
C VAL A 135 5.97 4.26 -4.70
N PHE A 136 5.97 2.92 -4.71
CA PHE A 136 4.80 2.14 -4.38
C PHE A 136 4.37 2.22 -2.91
N SER A 137 5.28 2.59 -1.99
CA SER A 137 4.94 2.94 -0.60
C SER A 137 3.86 4.02 -0.52
N PHE A 138 3.83 4.92 -1.50
CA PHE A 138 2.85 6.00 -1.60
C PHE A 138 1.69 5.66 -2.54
N ILE A 139 1.90 4.79 -3.53
CA ILE A 139 0.84 4.37 -4.47
C ILE A 139 -0.25 3.56 -3.75
N TYR A 140 0.09 2.62 -2.86
CA TYR A 140 -0.94 1.79 -2.21
C TYR A 140 -2.00 2.61 -1.44
N PRO A 141 -1.64 3.60 -0.59
CA PRO A 141 -2.61 4.52 -0.02
C PRO A 141 -3.44 5.27 -1.06
N LEU A 142 -2.82 5.70 -2.17
CA LEU A 142 -3.51 6.45 -3.22
C LEU A 142 -4.55 5.60 -3.96
N ILE A 143 -4.30 4.31 -4.19
CA ILE A 143 -5.30 3.39 -4.79
C ILE A 143 -6.57 3.35 -3.93
N LEU A 144 -6.41 3.27 -2.61
CA LEU A 144 -7.54 3.32 -1.66
C LEU A 144 -8.28 4.67 -1.74
N VAL A 145 -7.55 5.78 -1.87
CA VAL A 145 -8.14 7.12 -2.03
C VAL A 145 -8.88 7.26 -3.35
N LEU A 146 -8.34 6.77 -4.46
CA LEU A 146 -8.99 6.78 -5.78
C LEU A 146 -10.31 6.02 -5.75
N GLY A 147 -10.34 4.88 -5.07
CA GLY A 147 -11.57 4.16 -4.78
C GLY A 147 -12.57 5.03 -4.03
N ALA A 148 -12.11 5.69 -2.95
CA ALA A 148 -12.95 6.55 -2.13
C ALA A 148 -13.54 7.75 -2.88
N VAL A 149 -12.75 8.40 -3.73
CA VAL A 149 -13.17 9.50 -4.60
C VAL A 149 -14.22 9.02 -5.61
N SER A 150 -13.99 7.88 -6.26
CA SER A 150 -14.96 7.26 -7.17
C SER A 150 -16.29 6.94 -6.46
N GLY A 151 -16.21 6.48 -5.21
CA GLY A 151 -17.37 6.22 -4.36
C GLY A 151 -18.14 7.47 -3.96
N LEU A 152 -17.46 8.62 -3.84
CA LEU A 152 -18.06 9.93 -3.59
C LEU A 152 -18.87 10.37 -4.82
N PHE A 153 -18.23 10.45 -5.99
CA PHE A 153 -18.86 10.89 -7.23
C PHE A 153 -20.02 9.97 -7.68
N SER A 154 -20.00 8.69 -7.31
CA SER A 154 -21.14 7.78 -7.56
C SER A 154 -22.40 8.13 -6.75
N LYS A 155 -22.33 9.03 -5.76
CA LYS A 155 -23.50 9.54 -5.04
C LYS A 155 -24.11 10.75 -5.72
N ASP A 156 -23.27 11.68 -6.19
CA ASP A 156 -23.72 12.94 -6.77
C ASP A 156 -24.56 12.73 -8.03
N LYS A 157 -24.36 11.61 -8.75
CA LYS A 157 -25.18 11.21 -9.90
C LYS A 157 -26.58 10.66 -9.56
N ARG A 158 -26.98 10.61 -8.28
CA ARG A 158 -28.29 10.08 -7.83
C ARG A 158 -29.17 11.12 -7.15
N CYS A 159 -28.81 12.40 -7.26
CA CYS A 159 -29.68 13.55 -6.99
C CYS A 159 -30.14 14.14 -8.32
#